data_AF-A0A7C8ZXM1-F1
#
_entry.id   AF-A0A7C8ZXM1-F1
#
_cell.length_a   1.000
_cell.length_b   1.000
_cell.length_c   1.000
_cell.angle_alpha   90.00
_cell.angle_beta   90.00
_cell.angle_gamma   90.00
#
_symmetry.space_group_name_H-M   'P 1'
#
loop_
_entity.id
_entity.type
_entity.pdbx_description
1 polymer ?
#
loop_
_entity_poly.entity_id
_entity_poly.type
_entity_poly.pdbx_seq_one_letter_code
_entity_poly.pdbx_strand_id
1 'polypeptide(L)'
;VGIKGGCIHNHIKSTSVVVADEPAFMAKICHFGTAQLCGEVPESIENDDKDDDLDEIRPVLKRVGSSAGKFAGTRGYMSPEFQTTGVPTLKSDVFAFGVVLLELLSGKEPLKVEMDQQSGVLRKISLIETARNAVVGGGGRLRQWVDIRLKDSYPVEVAERLTRVALECVQ
;
A
#
# COMPACT_ATOMS: atom_id res chain seq x y z
N VAL A 1 13.69 -22.79 -1.47
CA VAL A 1 14.33 -21.60 -0.87
C VAL A 1 13.27 -20.86 -0.08
N GLY A 2 13.10 -21.25 1.19
CA GLY A 2 12.13 -20.60 2.08
C GLY A 2 12.87 -19.54 2.89
N ILE A 3 12.57 -18.27 2.65
CA ILE A 3 13.15 -17.18 3.43
C ILE A 3 12.47 -17.23 4.82
N LYS A 4 13.19 -17.74 5.82
CA LYS A 4 12.82 -17.60 7.22
C LYS A 4 13.14 -16.16 7.63
N GLY A 5 12.09 -15.36 7.81
CA GLY A 5 12.17 -13.91 7.99
C GLY A 5 11.35 -13.25 6.88
N GLY A 6 10.21 -12.66 7.22
CA GLY A 6 9.32 -12.05 6.23
C GLY A 6 10.08 -11.06 5.35
N CYS A 7 10.03 -11.26 4.03
CA CYS A 7 10.63 -10.33 3.08
C CYS A 7 9.72 -9.12 2.94
N ILE A 8 10.25 -7.93 3.24
CA ILE A 8 9.58 -6.66 3.00
C ILE A 8 9.76 -6.30 1.52
N HIS A 9 8.66 -6.03 0.83
CA HIS A 9 8.62 -5.67 -0.58
C HIS A 9 8.87 -4.19 -0.81
N ASN A 10 8.30 -3.31 0.02
CA ASN A 10 8.36 -1.83 -0.01
C ASN A 10 7.80 -1.14 -1.27
N HIS A 11 7.70 -1.87 -2.39
CA HIS A 11 7.27 -1.36 -3.70
C HIS A 11 5.95 -1.96 -4.20
N ILE A 12 5.05 -2.36 -3.29
CA ILE A 12 3.71 -2.84 -3.66
C ILE A 12 2.87 -1.66 -4.20
N LYS A 13 2.41 -1.80 -5.44
CA LYS A 13 1.54 -0.85 -6.15
C LYS A 13 0.93 -1.55 -7.37
N SER A 14 -0.13 -0.98 -7.94
CA SER A 14 -0.82 -1.57 -9.10
C SER A 14 0.11 -1.79 -10.30
N THR A 15 1.10 -0.90 -10.51
CA THR A 15 2.09 -1.05 -11.59
C THR A 15 3.17 -2.12 -11.34
N SER A 16 3.26 -2.64 -10.11
CA SER A 16 4.14 -3.76 -9.76
C SER A 16 3.44 -5.12 -9.93
N VAL A 17 2.16 -5.15 -10.32
CA VAL A 17 1.40 -6.38 -10.56
C VAL A 17 1.23 -6.58 -12.06
N VAL A 18 1.82 -7.65 -12.60
CA VAL A 18 1.71 -8.00 -14.02
C VAL A 18 0.71 -9.15 -14.17
N VAL A 19 -0.20 -9.03 -15.13
CA VAL A 19 -1.13 -10.10 -15.49
C VAL A 19 -0.55 -10.83 -16.70
N ALA A 20 -0.29 -12.12 -16.54
CA ALA A 20 0.15 -12.97 -17.65
C ALA A 20 -0.98 -13.21 -18.65
N ASP A 21 -0.59 -13.46 -19.90
CA ASP A 21 -1.52 -13.67 -21.02
C ASP A 21 -2.49 -14.84 -20.80
N GLU A 22 -3.55 -14.85 -21.63
CA GLU A 22 -4.61 -15.85 -21.62
C GLU A 22 -4.10 -17.30 -21.71
N PRO A 23 -4.85 -18.28 -21.14
CA PRO A 23 -6.21 -18.18 -20.62
C PRO A 23 -6.33 -17.96 -19.11
N ALA A 24 -5.23 -17.94 -18.37
CA ALA A 24 -5.26 -18.04 -16.91
C ALA A 24 -5.32 -16.68 -16.18
N PHE A 25 -5.03 -15.56 -16.87
CA PHE A 25 -4.95 -14.21 -16.27
C PHE A 25 -4.19 -14.19 -14.94
N MET A 26 -3.05 -14.90 -14.89
CA MET A 26 -2.32 -15.09 -13.66
C MET A 26 -1.58 -13.81 -13.26
N ALA A 27 -1.94 -13.24 -12.11
CA ALA A 27 -1.25 -12.10 -11.55
C ALA A 27 0.09 -12.51 -10.91
N LYS A 28 1.15 -11.76 -11.18
CA LYS A 28 2.48 -11.89 -10.57
C LYS A 28 2.92 -10.56 -10.02
N ILE A 29 3.50 -10.58 -8.81
CA ILE A 29 4.11 -9.41 -8.20
C ILE A 29 5.57 -9.33 -8.68
N CYS A 30 5.96 -8.18 -9.22
CA CYS A 30 7.31 -7.87 -9.69
C CYS A 30 8.06 -7.02 -8.67
N HIS A 31 9.39 -6.92 -8.82
CA HIS A 31 10.30 -6.17 -7.93
C HIS A 31 10.47 -6.80 -6.53
N PHE A 32 10.28 -8.11 -6.42
CA PHE A 32 10.53 -8.83 -5.18
C PHE A 32 12.03 -8.78 -4.81
N GLY A 33 12.35 -8.43 -3.56
CA GLY A 33 13.72 -8.36 -3.05
C GLY A 33 14.50 -7.09 -3.41
N THR A 34 13.94 -6.17 -4.21
CA THR A 34 14.65 -4.92 -4.56
C THR A 34 14.88 -4.03 -3.35
N ALA A 35 13.95 -3.99 -2.39
CA ALA A 35 14.11 -3.21 -1.17
C ALA A 35 15.32 -3.64 -0.35
N GLN A 36 15.58 -4.96 -0.29
CA GLN A 36 16.74 -5.52 0.40
C GLN A 36 18.03 -5.21 -0.38
N LEU A 37 18.03 -5.43 -1.70
CA LEU A 37 19.18 -5.15 -2.57
C LEU A 37 19.57 -3.66 -2.57
N CYS A 38 18.60 -2.77 -2.45
CA CYS A 38 18.79 -1.32 -2.39
C CYS A 38 19.15 -0.81 -0.98
N GLY A 39 19.19 -1.68 0.03
CA GLY A 39 19.44 -1.28 1.43
C GLY A 39 18.34 -0.39 2.02
N GLU A 40 17.11 -0.50 1.53
CA GLU A 40 15.94 0.24 2.02
C GLU A 40 15.35 -0.38 3.29
N VAL A 41 15.61 -1.68 3.50
CA VAL A 41 15.20 -2.41 4.68
C VAL A 41 16.33 -2.36 5.70
N PRO A 42 16.07 -1.98 6.97
CA PRO A 42 17.08 -2.09 8.01
C PRO A 42 17.59 -3.53 8.11
N GLU A 43 18.91 -3.72 8.14
CA GLU A 43 19.46 -5.01 8.58
C GLU A 43 18.99 -5.26 10.01
N SER A 44 18.63 -6.52 10.31
CA SER A 44 18.24 -6.96 11.65
C SER A 44 19.20 -6.38 12.69
N ILE A 45 18.64 -5.83 13.77
CA ILE A 45 19.37 -5.28 14.91
C ILE A 45 20.39 -6.34 15.38
N GLU A 46 21.68 -6.09 15.16
CA GLU A 46 22.72 -6.76 15.92
C GLU A 46 22.56 -6.25 17.36
N ASN A 47 22.20 -7.16 18.28
CA ASN A 47 22.30 -6.88 19.71
C ASN A 47 23.79 -6.77 20.03
N ASP A 48 24.35 -5.56 19.93
CA ASP A 48 25.61 -5.26 20.59
C ASP A 48 25.31 -5.23 22.10
N ASP A 49 25.64 -6.33 22.78
CA ASP A 49 25.66 -6.44 24.23
C ASP A 49 26.67 -5.44 24.83
N LYS A 50 26.31 -4.15 24.95
CA LYS A 50 27.02 -3.15 25.79
C LYS A 50 26.07 -2.10 26.36
N ASP A 51 25.68 -2.34 27.61
CA ASP A 51 25.43 -1.46 28.76
C ASP A 51 25.01 0.02 28.56
N ASP A 52 23.93 0.36 29.28
CA ASP A 52 23.53 1.66 29.87
C ASP A 52 23.47 2.91 28.97
N ASP A 53 22.30 3.20 28.42
CA ASP A 53 21.48 4.38 28.79
C ASP A 53 20.16 4.39 27.98
N LEU A 54 19.05 4.71 28.64
CA LEU A 54 17.73 4.89 28.03
C LEU A 54 17.72 6.11 27.10
N ASP A 55 17.65 5.92 25.78
CA ASP A 55 16.70 6.62 24.89
C ASP A 55 16.88 6.26 23.39
N GLU A 56 15.73 6.08 22.71
CA GLU A 56 15.51 5.89 21.27
C GLU A 56 16.14 4.67 20.56
N ILE A 57 15.31 3.63 20.35
CA ILE A 57 15.55 2.56 19.37
C ILE A 57 15.48 3.17 17.95
N ARG A 58 16.62 3.65 17.42
CA ARG A 58 16.77 4.00 15.99
C ARG A 58 17.42 2.84 15.25
N PRO A 59 16.77 2.24 14.23
CA PRO A 59 17.42 1.22 13.42
C PRO A 59 18.61 1.83 12.67
N VAL A 60 19.81 1.30 12.90
CA VAL A 60 21.06 1.78 12.30
C VAL A 60 21.19 1.19 10.89
N LEU A 61 20.98 2.01 9.86
CA LEU A 61 21.35 1.68 8.48
C LEU A 61 22.88 1.79 8.32
N LYS A 62 23.61 0.66 8.25
CA LYS A 62 25.05 0.65 7.94
C LYS A 62 25.26 1.19 6.51
N ARG A 63 25.74 2.43 6.45
CA ARG A 63 25.98 3.19 5.22
C ARG A 63 27.20 2.67 4.47
N VAL A 64 27.03 2.35 3.18
CA VAL A 64 28.12 2.41 2.21
C VAL A 64 27.74 3.40 1.10
N GLY A 65 28.42 4.55 1.08
CA GLY A 65 28.55 5.40 -0.11
C GLY A 65 27.37 6.28 -0.54
N SER A 66 27.33 7.52 -0.01
CA SER A 66 26.76 8.72 -0.65
C SER A 66 25.32 8.69 -1.20
N SER A 67 24.34 8.85 -0.32
CA SER A 67 23.32 9.92 -0.32
C SER A 67 22.45 9.73 0.92
N ALA A 68 22.01 10.82 1.56
CA ALA A 68 21.08 10.76 2.70
C ALA A 68 19.94 9.77 2.41
N GLY A 69 19.56 8.96 3.42
CA GLY A 69 18.60 7.85 3.29
C GLY A 69 17.44 8.21 2.37
N LYS A 70 17.39 7.58 1.21
CA LYS A 70 16.38 7.88 0.19
C LYS A 70 15.04 7.39 0.73
N PHE A 71 14.19 8.33 1.12
CA PHE A 71 12.78 8.11 1.41
C PHE A 71 12.11 7.59 0.13
N ALA A 72 12.07 6.26 -0.05
CA ALA A 72 11.62 5.59 -1.26
C ALA A 72 10.27 4.91 -1.00
N GLY A 73 9.18 5.67 -1.15
CA GLY A 73 7.81 5.17 -1.09
C GLY A 73 6.96 5.79 -2.20
N THR A 74 6.00 5.03 -2.73
CA THR A 74 5.10 5.53 -3.77
C THR A 74 3.94 6.28 -3.13
N ARG A 75 3.78 7.56 -3.48
CA ARG A 75 2.69 8.41 -2.96
C ARG A 75 1.33 7.77 -3.23
N GLY A 76 0.49 7.69 -2.20
CA GLY A 76 -0.81 7.01 -2.24
C GLY A 76 -0.80 5.57 -1.72
N TYR A 77 0.36 4.91 -1.66
CA TYR A 77 0.51 3.53 -1.17
C TYR A 77 1.24 3.44 0.17
N MET A 78 1.83 4.54 0.64
CA MET A 78 2.57 4.55 1.91
C MET A 78 1.61 4.53 3.10
N SER A 79 1.81 3.56 3.99
CA SER A 79 1.16 3.54 5.30
C SER A 79 1.48 4.80 6.13
N PRO A 80 0.58 5.24 7.03
CA PRO A 80 0.82 6.41 7.88
C PRO A 80 2.12 6.27 8.70
N GLU A 81 2.36 5.09 9.28
CA GLU A 81 3.56 4.80 10.06
C GLU A 81 4.84 4.85 9.22
N PHE A 82 4.79 4.38 7.96
CA PHE A 82 5.93 4.49 7.05
C PHE A 82 6.19 5.93 6.65
N GLN A 83 5.14 6.75 6.48
CA GLN A 83 5.28 8.17 6.19
C GLN A 83 5.96 8.94 7.33
N THR A 84 5.68 8.55 8.59
CA THR A 84 6.27 9.18 9.77
C THR A 84 7.68 8.69 10.06
N THR A 85 7.90 7.37 10.03
CA THR A 85 9.16 6.75 10.46
C THR A 85 10.19 6.64 9.35
N GLY A 86 9.75 6.56 8.09
CA GLY A 86 10.60 6.23 6.95
C GLY A 86 11.11 4.79 6.96
N VAL A 87 10.63 3.93 7.86
CA VAL A 87 11.07 2.54 8.00
C VAL A 87 10.02 1.61 7.40
N PRO A 88 10.34 0.86 6.33
CA PRO A 88 9.39 -0.07 5.74
C PRO A 88 9.23 -1.30 6.62
N THR A 89 8.02 -1.85 6.69
CA THR A 89 7.66 -3.01 7.50
C THR A 89 6.76 -3.96 6.72
N LEU A 90 6.55 -5.18 7.25
CA LEU A 90 5.55 -6.09 6.69
C LEU A 90 4.13 -5.50 6.76
N LYS A 91 3.86 -4.64 7.75
CA LYS A 91 2.56 -3.96 7.88
C LYS A 91 2.39 -2.85 6.84
N SER A 92 3.46 -2.13 6.49
CA SER A 92 3.39 -1.16 5.40
C SER A 92 3.13 -1.82 4.04
N ASP A 93 3.62 -3.06 3.81
CA ASP A 93 3.28 -3.83 2.61
C ASP A 93 1.80 -4.27 2.60
N VAL A 94 1.27 -4.69 3.74
CA VAL A 94 -0.17 -5.01 3.89
C VAL A 94 -1.03 -3.80 3.59
N PHE A 95 -0.66 -2.62 4.09
CA PHE A 95 -1.33 -1.36 3.79
C PHE A 95 -1.32 -1.08 2.28
N ALA A 96 -0.15 -1.13 1.65
CA ALA A 96 0.00 -0.88 0.22
C ALA A 96 -0.83 -1.88 -0.62
N PHE A 97 -0.89 -3.14 -0.21
CA PHE A 97 -1.75 -4.16 -0.84
C PHE A 97 -3.24 -3.84 -0.69
N GLY A 98 -3.67 -3.38 0.49
CA GLY A 98 -5.04 -2.90 0.72
C GLY A 98 -5.43 -1.76 -0.23
N VAL A 99 -4.51 -0.82 -0.48
CA VAL A 99 -4.72 0.23 -1.48
C VAL A 99 -4.90 -0.35 -2.88
N VAL A 100 -4.06 -1.30 -3.30
CA VAL A 100 -4.19 -1.99 -4.61
C VAL A 100 -5.54 -2.68 -4.75
N LEU A 101 -6.03 -3.35 -3.71
CA LEU A 101 -7.37 -3.97 -3.74
C LEU A 101 -8.50 -2.94 -3.94
N LEU A 102 -8.41 -1.78 -3.28
CA LEU A 102 -9.38 -0.70 -3.47
C LEU A 102 -9.31 -0.09 -4.88
N GLU A 103 -8.12 0.04 -5.47
CA GLU A 103 -7.96 0.48 -6.85
C GLU A 103 -8.61 -0.50 -7.82
N LEU A 104 -8.35 -1.81 -7.64
CA LEU A 104 -8.91 -2.87 -8.48
C LEU A 104 -10.44 -2.88 -8.44
N LEU A 105 -11.03 -2.71 -7.25
CA LEU A 105 -12.48 -2.69 -7.06
C LEU A 105 -13.14 -1.45 -7.68
N SER A 106 -12.51 -0.29 -7.54
CA SER A 106 -13.12 1.00 -7.94
C SER A 106 -12.74 1.47 -9.33
N GLY A 107 -11.65 0.97 -9.90
CA GLY A 107 -11.03 1.50 -11.11
C GLY A 107 -10.49 2.92 -10.95
N LYS A 108 -10.25 3.39 -9.71
CA LYS A 108 -9.82 4.76 -9.39
C LYS A 108 -8.42 4.76 -8.82
N GLU A 109 -7.67 5.84 -9.09
CA GLU A 109 -6.34 6.04 -8.51
C GLU A 109 -6.41 6.27 -6.99
N PRO A 110 -5.35 5.92 -6.21
CA PRO A 110 -5.35 6.03 -4.75
C PRO A 110 -5.45 7.46 -4.25
N LEU A 111 -4.87 8.40 -5.01
CA LEU A 111 -4.81 9.80 -4.68
C LEU A 111 -5.17 10.62 -5.92
N LYS A 112 -6.41 11.12 -5.96
CA LYS A 112 -6.86 12.03 -7.01
C LYS A 112 -6.89 13.46 -6.47
N VAL A 113 -6.34 14.40 -7.22
CA VAL A 113 -6.47 15.84 -6.93
C VAL A 113 -7.38 16.44 -7.97
N GLU A 114 -8.51 16.99 -7.53
CA GLU A 114 -9.47 17.67 -8.38
C GLU A 114 -9.53 19.14 -8.00
N MET A 115 -9.67 20.02 -8.99
CA MET A 115 -9.94 21.43 -8.74
C MET A 115 -11.44 21.62 -8.62
N ASP A 116 -11.90 22.11 -7.48
CA ASP A 116 -13.29 22.50 -7.32
C ASP A 116 -13.55 23.74 -8.17
N GLN A 117 -14.42 23.60 -9.18
CA GLN A 117 -14.72 24.65 -10.15
C GLN A 117 -15.40 25.87 -9.50
N GLN A 118 -16.04 25.70 -8.34
CA GLN A 118 -16.76 26.78 -7.67
C GLN A 118 -15.86 27.59 -6.74
N SER A 119 -14.93 26.93 -6.04
CA SER A 119 -14.04 27.58 -5.08
C SER A 119 -12.63 27.85 -5.62
N GLY A 120 -12.25 27.24 -6.75
CA GLY A 120 -10.89 27.25 -7.28
C GLY A 120 -9.89 26.46 -6.43
N VAL A 121 -10.34 25.78 -5.37
CA VAL A 121 -9.47 25.09 -4.41
C VAL A 121 -9.19 23.66 -4.87
N LEU A 122 -7.93 23.23 -4.71
CA LEU A 122 -7.54 21.84 -4.93
C LEU A 122 -8.05 20.96 -3.79
N ARG A 123 -8.92 20.01 -4.15
CA ARG A 123 -9.46 19.00 -3.24
C ARG A 123 -8.74 17.67 -3.48
N LYS A 124 -8.16 17.12 -2.42
CA LYS A 124 -7.62 15.76 -2.42
C LYS A 124 -8.74 14.77 -2.13
N ILE A 125 -8.95 13.81 -3.01
CA ILE A 125 -9.90 12.72 -2.82
C ILE A 125 -9.10 11.49 -2.39
N SER A 126 -9.37 11.00 -1.19
CA SER A 126 -8.78 9.78 -0.65
C SER A 126 -9.61 8.57 -1.07
N LEU A 127 -8.97 7.63 -1.77
CA LEU A 127 -9.63 6.39 -2.18
C LEU A 127 -10.17 5.62 -0.95
N ILE A 128 -9.36 5.52 0.10
CA ILE A 128 -9.70 4.84 1.36
C ILE A 128 -10.98 5.43 1.96
N GLU A 129 -11.08 6.76 2.01
CA GLU A 129 -12.23 7.43 2.59
C GLU A 129 -13.50 7.21 1.74
N THR A 130 -13.38 7.26 0.41
CA THR A 130 -14.53 6.96 -0.46
C THR A 130 -14.99 5.50 -0.32
N ALA A 131 -14.06 4.56 -0.10
CA ALA A 131 -14.38 3.15 0.13
C ALA A 131 -15.10 2.93 1.47
N ARG A 132 -14.64 3.56 2.55
CA ARG A 132 -15.32 3.49 3.87
C ARG A 132 -16.77 3.98 3.75
N ASN A 133 -16.98 5.12 3.09
CA ASN A 133 -18.31 5.69 2.88
C ASN A 133 -19.22 4.81 2.00
N ALA A 134 -18.64 4.10 1.03
CA ALA A 134 -19.38 3.17 0.17
C ALA A 134 -19.89 1.95 0.96
N VAL A 135 -19.05 1.35 1.81
CA VAL A 135 -19.42 0.18 2.63
C VAL A 135 -20.44 0.53 3.71
N VAL A 136 -20.23 1.64 4.45
CA VAL A 136 -21.22 2.16 5.42
C VAL A 136 -22.56 2.47 4.74
N GLY A 137 -22.51 2.75 3.43
CA GLY A 137 -23.67 3.02 2.62
C GLY A 137 -24.52 1.86 2.16
N GLY A 138 -24.09 0.63 2.43
CA GLY A 138 -24.75 -0.58 1.98
C GLY A 138 -24.64 -0.80 0.47
N GLY A 139 -25.26 -1.88 -0.01
CA GLY A 139 -25.09 -2.38 -1.38
C GLY A 139 -25.38 -1.35 -2.48
N GLY A 140 -26.33 -0.44 -2.29
CA GLY A 140 -26.65 0.59 -3.29
C GLY A 140 -25.51 1.59 -3.52
N ARG A 141 -24.90 2.10 -2.44
CA ARG A 141 -23.74 3.02 -2.53
C ARG A 141 -22.47 2.29 -2.96
N LEU A 142 -22.30 1.05 -2.52
CA LEU A 142 -21.21 0.20 -2.99
C LEU A 142 -21.26 0.00 -4.52
N ARG A 143 -22.45 -0.27 -5.07
CA ARG A 143 -22.63 -0.44 -6.52
C ARG A 143 -22.20 0.78 -7.34
N GLN A 144 -22.45 1.97 -6.81
CA GLN A 144 -22.05 3.24 -7.42
C GLN A 144 -20.56 3.52 -7.27
N TRP A 145 -19.91 2.95 -6.26
CA TRP A 145 -18.50 3.18 -5.97
C TRP A 145 -17.56 2.25 -6.77
N VAL A 146 -17.98 0.99 -6.95
CA VAL A 146 -17.28 -0.04 -7.75
C VAL A 146 -17.16 0.41 -9.22
N ASP A 147 -16.13 -0.09 -9.91
CA ASP A 147 -15.81 0.28 -11.29
C ASP A 147 -17.04 0.16 -12.21
N ILE A 148 -17.43 1.29 -12.81
CA ILE A 148 -18.58 1.42 -13.71
C ILE A 148 -18.46 0.50 -14.93
N ARG A 149 -17.24 0.12 -15.33
CA ARG A 149 -16.99 -0.77 -16.47
C ARG A 149 -17.45 -2.20 -16.22
N LEU A 150 -17.58 -2.61 -14.96
CA LEU A 150 -18.15 -3.91 -14.59
C LEU A 150 -19.66 -3.97 -14.83
N LYS A 151 -20.36 -2.84 -15.02
CA LYS A 151 -21.80 -2.77 -15.34
C LYS A 151 -22.68 -3.65 -14.45
N ASP A 152 -22.38 -3.68 -13.14
CA ASP A 152 -23.08 -4.52 -12.16
C ASP A 152 -22.93 -6.05 -12.37
N SER A 153 -22.02 -6.46 -13.25
CA SER A 153 -21.67 -7.86 -13.54
C SER A 153 -20.70 -8.43 -12.49
N TYR A 154 -21.05 -8.32 -11.22
CA TYR A 154 -20.30 -8.89 -10.11
C TYR A 154 -21.21 -9.17 -8.91
N PRO A 155 -20.88 -10.18 -8.07
CA PRO A 155 -21.61 -10.44 -6.84
C PRO A 155 -21.33 -9.34 -5.81
N VAL A 156 -22.34 -8.53 -5.50
CA VAL A 156 -22.22 -7.37 -4.58
C VAL A 156 -21.76 -7.78 -3.19
N GLU A 157 -22.21 -8.93 -2.69
CA GLU A 157 -21.77 -9.45 -1.40
C GLU A 157 -20.25 -9.73 -1.38
N VAL A 158 -19.70 -10.28 -2.47
CA VAL A 158 -18.26 -10.51 -2.59
C VAL A 158 -17.50 -9.19 -2.70
N ALA A 159 -18.01 -8.23 -3.47
CA ALA A 159 -17.41 -6.91 -3.56
C ALA A 159 -17.39 -6.20 -2.19
N GLU A 160 -18.47 -6.33 -1.41
CA GLU A 160 -18.56 -5.74 -0.08
C GLU A 160 -17.55 -6.38 0.87
N ARG A 161 -17.48 -7.72 0.89
CA ARG A 161 -16.51 -8.45 1.71
C ARG A 161 -15.07 -8.12 1.31
N LEU A 162 -14.78 -8.04 0.01
CA LEU A 162 -13.44 -7.68 -0.46
C LEU A 162 -13.07 -6.25 -0.07
N THR A 163 -14.03 -5.31 -0.17
CA THR A 163 -13.83 -3.93 0.27
C THR A 163 -13.56 -3.86 1.77
N ARG A 164 -14.28 -4.65 2.60
CA ARG A 164 -14.04 -4.72 4.05
C ARG A 164 -12.64 -5.23 4.38
N VAL A 165 -12.19 -6.31 3.74
CA VAL A 165 -10.83 -6.83 3.91
C VAL A 165 -9.80 -5.77 3.51
N ALA A 166 -10.00 -5.11 2.36
CA ALA A 166 -9.11 -4.03 1.93
C ALA A 166 -9.07 -2.86 2.92
N LEU A 167 -10.22 -2.52 3.54
CA LEU A 167 -10.31 -1.48 4.57
C LEU A 167 -9.63 -1.86 5.89
N GLU A 168 -9.64 -3.14 6.27
CA GLU A 168 -8.89 -3.67 7.41
C GLU A 168 -7.38 -3.64 7.16
N CYS A 169 -6.94 -3.82 5.92
CA CYS A 169 -5.52 -3.68 5.56
C CYS A 169 -4.99 -2.24 5.69
N VAL A 170 -5.86 -1.23 5.51
CA VAL A 170 -5.49 0.20 5.51
C VAL A 170 -5.93 0.95 6.77
N GLN A 171 -6.17 0.22 7.86
CA GLN A 171 -6.55 0.77 9.16
C GLN A 171 -5.33 1.05 10.04
#